data_AF-A0A2V6BJS5-F1
#
_entry.id   AF-A0A2V6BJS5-F1
#
_cell.length_a   1.000
_cell.length_b   1.000
_cell.length_c   1.000
_cell.angle_alpha   90.00
_cell.angle_beta   90.00
_cell.angle_gamma   90.00
#
_symmetry.space_group_name_H-M   'P 1'
#
loop_
_entity.id
_entity.type
_entity.pdbx_description
1 polymer ?
#
loop_
_entity_poly.entity_id
_entity_poly.type
_entity_poly.pdbx_seq_one_letter_code
_entity_poly.pdbx_strand_id
1 'polypeptide(L)'
;MSKSEADPRDVESIDAIITAAYDVISGPAGTKRDWDRERSLYYPGARLIPTAKPGANDGLVPQILDVDGFIARVEPFFAEHGFFEKEIARHTEQFGHIAQVWSTYESRHSEDDPEPFMRGINSIQ
;
A
#
# COMPACT_ATOMS: atom_id res chain seq x y z
N MET A 1 19.24 -5.92 -2.20
CA MET A 1 19.48 -5.12 -3.42
C MET A 1 19.64 -3.66 -3.00
N SER A 2 20.40 -2.84 -3.74
CA SER A 2 20.57 -1.41 -3.43
C SER A 2 19.20 -0.72 -3.46
N LYS A 3 18.85 0.07 -2.43
CA LYS A 3 17.62 0.86 -2.39
C LYS A 3 17.62 1.85 -3.58
N SER A 4 16.56 1.85 -4.38
CA SER A 4 16.34 2.91 -5.38
C SER A 4 16.07 4.22 -4.65
N GLU A 5 16.67 5.31 -5.12
CA GLU A 5 16.43 6.65 -4.57
C GLU A 5 14.96 7.03 -4.79
N ALA A 6 14.29 7.54 -3.75
CA ALA A 6 12.89 7.94 -3.85
C ALA A 6 12.78 9.22 -4.69
N ASP A 7 11.71 9.33 -5.49
CA ASP A 7 11.36 10.60 -6.11
C ASP A 7 11.15 11.64 -4.98
N PRO A 8 11.84 12.79 -4.98
CA PRO A 8 11.68 13.80 -3.94
C PRO A 8 10.21 14.22 -3.72
N ARG A 9 9.37 14.16 -4.77
CA ARG A 9 7.95 14.48 -4.68
C ARG A 9 7.14 13.45 -3.93
N ASP A 10 7.56 12.19 -3.92
CA ASP A 10 6.89 11.11 -3.18
C ASP A 10 7.21 11.18 -1.68
N VAL A 11 8.27 11.88 -1.28
CA VAL A 11 8.76 11.91 0.10
C VAL A 11 8.84 13.31 0.73
N GLU A 12 8.30 14.33 0.07
CA GLU A 12 8.33 15.71 0.56
C GLU A 12 7.44 15.95 1.79
N SER A 13 6.48 15.07 2.05
CA SER A 13 5.57 15.14 3.19
C SER A 13 4.96 13.77 3.53
N ILE A 14 4.35 13.64 4.72
CA ILE A 14 3.57 12.45 5.10
C ILE A 14 2.44 12.18 4.08
N ASP A 15 1.80 13.25 3.58
CA ASP A 15 0.73 13.15 2.59
C ASP A 15 1.21 12.59 1.26
N ALA A 16 2.38 13.04 0.80
CA ALA A 16 3.01 12.55 -0.41
C ALA A 16 3.37 11.06 -0.30
N ILE A 17 3.96 10.64 0.83
CA ILE A 17 4.35 9.24 1.07
C ILE A 17 3.13 8.33 1.00
N ILE A 18 2.05 8.71 1.69
CA ILE A 18 0.83 7.89 1.73
C ILE A 18 0.14 7.86 0.37
N THR A 19 0.09 8.99 -0.33
CA THR A 19 -0.45 9.04 -1.70
C THR A 19 0.34 8.12 -2.63
N ALA A 20 1.68 8.19 -2.59
CA ALA A 20 2.54 7.33 -3.38
C ALA A 20 2.36 5.84 -3.08
N ALA A 21 2.19 5.48 -1.80
CA ALA A 21 1.97 4.10 -1.38
C ALA A 21 0.63 3.54 -1.92
N TYR A 22 -0.46 4.33 -1.92
CA TYR A 22 -1.72 3.90 -2.53
C TYR A 22 -1.66 3.87 -4.05
N ASP A 23 -1.03 4.87 -4.67
CA ASP A 23 -0.93 4.99 -6.13
C ASP A 23 -0.18 3.81 -6.74
N VAL A 24 0.93 3.38 -6.13
CA VAL A 24 1.81 2.37 -6.74
C VAL A 24 1.17 0.98 -6.80
N ILE A 25 0.25 0.67 -5.87
CA ILE A 25 -0.50 -0.58 -5.86
C ILE A 25 -1.82 -0.50 -6.66
N SER A 26 -2.26 0.70 -7.04
CA SER A 26 -3.57 0.97 -7.64
C SER A 26 -3.54 1.10 -9.17
N GLY A 27 -4.51 0.51 -9.86
CA GLY A 27 -4.65 0.54 -11.32
C GLY A 27 -5.25 -0.74 -11.93
N PRO A 28 -5.45 -0.77 -13.26
CA PRO A 28 -6.13 -1.85 -13.96
C PRO A 28 -5.38 -3.18 -13.94
N ALA A 29 -6.12 -4.28 -14.10
CA ALA A 29 -5.57 -5.63 -14.22
C ALA A 29 -4.45 -5.71 -15.27
N GLY A 30 -3.36 -6.40 -14.95
CA GLY A 30 -2.23 -6.60 -15.86
C GLY A 30 -1.34 -5.37 -16.06
N THR A 31 -1.66 -4.23 -15.44
CA THR A 31 -0.78 -3.06 -15.46
C THR A 31 0.43 -3.32 -14.59
N LYS A 32 1.63 -3.22 -15.16
CA LYS A 32 2.87 -3.35 -14.38
C LYS A 32 2.95 -2.22 -13.36
N ARG A 33 3.11 -2.58 -12.09
CA ARG A 33 3.37 -1.61 -11.03
C ARG A 33 4.81 -1.16 -11.05
N ASP A 34 5.04 0.05 -10.58
CA ASP A 34 6.39 0.56 -10.37
C ASP A 34 6.93 0.04 -9.03
N TRP A 35 7.44 -1.18 -9.04
CA TRP A 35 7.97 -1.80 -7.83
C TRP A 35 9.24 -1.13 -7.30
N ASP A 36 9.96 -0.37 -8.12
CA ASP A 36 11.11 0.38 -7.64
C ASP A 36 10.68 1.64 -6.89
N ARG A 37 9.60 2.29 -7.33
CA ARG A 37 8.91 3.35 -6.55
C ARG A 37 8.44 2.80 -5.21
N GLU A 38 7.75 1.66 -5.19
CA GLU A 38 7.30 1.00 -3.94
C GLU A 38 8.47 0.77 -2.98
N ARG A 39 9.55 0.12 -3.45
CA ARG A 39 10.76 -0.12 -2.64
C ARG A 39 11.39 1.16 -2.08
N SER A 40 11.30 2.27 -2.80
CA SER A 40 11.91 3.53 -2.39
C SER A 40 11.23 4.16 -1.16
N LEU A 41 9.93 3.91 -0.98
CA LEU A 41 9.11 4.47 0.12
C LEU A 41 9.48 3.88 1.49
N TYR A 42 10.05 2.68 1.52
CA TYR A 42 10.31 1.97 2.77
C TYR A 42 11.76 2.13 3.24
N TYR A 43 11.93 2.23 4.57
CA TYR A 43 13.24 2.17 5.21
C TYR A 43 13.80 0.73 5.16
N PRO A 44 15.13 0.51 5.07
CA PRO A 44 15.71 -0.81 5.17
C PRO A 44 15.26 -1.56 6.43
N GLY A 45 14.61 -2.71 6.26
CA GLY A 45 14.09 -3.50 7.36
C GLY A 45 12.65 -3.17 7.78
N ALA A 46 11.93 -2.32 7.04
CA ALA A 46 10.47 -2.17 7.17
C ALA A 46 9.74 -3.52 7.01
N ARG A 47 8.53 -3.60 7.56
CA ARG A 47 7.66 -4.77 7.46
C ARG A 47 6.27 -4.38 7.01
N LEU A 48 5.71 -5.16 6.09
CA LEU A 48 4.31 -5.11 5.72
C LEU A 48 3.62 -6.32 6.34
N ILE A 49 2.55 -6.08 7.09
CA ILE A 49 1.88 -7.13 7.87
C ILE A 49 0.40 -7.19 7.49
N PRO A 50 0.06 -7.64 6.26
CA PRO A 50 -1.33 -7.85 5.89
C PRO A 50 -1.94 -8.95 6.77
N THR A 51 -3.20 -8.75 7.16
CA THR A 51 -3.96 -9.70 7.98
C THR A 51 -4.83 -10.63 7.14
N ALA A 52 -5.12 -10.29 5.89
CA ALA A 52 -5.99 -11.07 5.02
C ALA A 52 -5.26 -11.53 3.76
N LYS A 53 -5.93 -12.28 2.88
CA LYS A 53 -5.39 -12.65 1.56
C LYS A 53 -5.58 -11.50 0.56
N PRO A 54 -4.79 -11.42 -0.53
CA PRO A 54 -5.06 -10.44 -1.59
C PRO A 54 -6.50 -10.58 -2.10
N GLY A 55 -7.24 -9.47 -2.14
CA GLY A 55 -8.62 -9.44 -2.64
C GLY A 55 -9.68 -10.06 -1.73
N ALA A 56 -9.35 -10.55 -0.53
CA ALA A 56 -10.30 -11.20 0.36
C ALA A 56 -10.13 -10.75 1.81
N ASN A 57 -11.25 -10.60 2.54
CA ASN A 57 -11.24 -10.25 3.97
C ASN A 57 -11.51 -11.47 4.87
N ASP A 58 -11.30 -12.69 4.35
CA ASP A 58 -11.50 -13.94 5.07
C ASP A 58 -10.15 -14.50 5.59
N GLY A 59 -10.20 -15.19 6.74
CA GLY A 59 -9.02 -15.85 7.30
C GLY A 59 -7.94 -14.88 7.82
N LEU A 60 -8.28 -14.09 8.83
CA LEU A 60 -7.39 -13.11 9.48
C LEU A 60 -6.17 -13.79 10.15
N VAL A 61 -5.08 -13.95 9.41
CA VAL A 61 -3.80 -14.43 9.93
C VAL A 61 -2.71 -13.47 9.47
N PRO A 62 -2.03 -12.77 10.41
CA PRO A 62 -0.99 -11.82 10.05
C PRO A 62 0.18 -12.54 9.37
N GLN A 63 0.64 -11.99 8.25
CA GLN A 63 1.84 -12.45 7.56
C GLN A 63 2.91 -11.38 7.67
N ILE A 64 4.07 -11.70 8.25
CA ILE A 64 5.16 -10.74 8.36
C ILE A 64 5.99 -10.80 7.08
N LEU A 65 5.95 -9.74 6.28
CA LEU A 65 6.64 -9.65 5.00
C LEU A 65 7.64 -8.50 5.02
N ASP A 66 8.75 -8.64 4.30
CA ASP A 66 9.49 -7.48 3.80
C ASP A 66 8.83 -6.95 2.51
N VAL A 67 9.39 -5.90 1.91
CA VAL A 67 8.80 -5.26 0.72
C VAL A 67 8.76 -6.22 -0.48
N ASP A 68 9.84 -6.97 -0.73
CA ASP A 68 9.86 -7.91 -1.85
C ASP A 68 8.91 -9.10 -1.62
N GLY A 69 8.76 -9.57 -0.38
CA GLY A 69 7.78 -10.58 -0.01
C GLY A 69 6.34 -10.09 -0.19
N PHE A 70 6.06 -8.82 0.10
CA PHE A 70 4.78 -8.19 -0.20
C PHE A 70 4.53 -8.14 -1.70
N ILE A 71 5.49 -7.65 -2.50
CA ILE A 71 5.40 -7.58 -3.96
C ILE A 71 5.11 -8.97 -4.55
N ALA A 72 5.89 -9.99 -4.18
CA ALA A 72 5.70 -11.35 -4.66
C ALA A 72 4.33 -11.93 -4.28
N ARG A 73 3.75 -11.50 -3.15
CA ARG A 73 2.42 -11.91 -2.71
C ARG A 73 1.29 -11.27 -3.52
N VAL A 74 1.42 -10.00 -3.91
CA VAL A 74 0.32 -9.25 -4.56
C VAL A 74 0.42 -9.24 -6.09
N GLU A 75 1.61 -9.40 -6.65
CA GLU A 75 1.85 -9.31 -8.10
C GLU A 75 1.00 -10.31 -8.92
N PRO A 76 0.84 -11.60 -8.55
CA PRO A 76 -0.04 -12.50 -9.29
C PRO A 76 -1.50 -12.03 -9.31
N PHE A 77 -1.97 -11.45 -8.20
CA PHE A 77 -3.33 -10.94 -8.10
C PHE A 77 -3.52 -9.71 -8.99
N PHE A 78 -2.60 -8.75 -8.98
CA PHE A 78 -2.67 -7.56 -9.83
C PHE A 78 -2.52 -7.87 -11.33
N ALA A 79 -1.89 -8.98 -11.69
CA ALA A 79 -1.81 -9.44 -13.07
C ALA A 79 -3.18 -9.84 -13.64
N GLU A 80 -4.07 -10.36 -12.80
CA GLU A 80 -5.38 -10.90 -13.21
C GLU A 80 -6.55 -9.97 -12.84
N HIS A 81 -6.39 -9.14 -11.82
CA HIS A 81 -7.46 -8.33 -11.25
C HIS A 81 -7.09 -6.85 -11.20
N GLY A 82 -8.08 -6.00 -11.53
CA GLY A 82 -8.01 -4.59 -11.22
C GLY A 82 -8.04 -4.40 -9.71
N PHE A 83 -7.24 -3.46 -9.23
CA PHE A 83 -7.15 -3.15 -7.82
C PHE A 83 -6.91 -1.66 -7.68
N PHE A 84 -7.81 -0.98 -6.99
CA PHE A 84 -7.74 0.44 -6.70
C PHE A 84 -8.00 0.60 -5.22
N GLU A 85 -6.99 1.02 -4.48
CA GLU A 85 -7.10 1.29 -3.05
C GLU A 85 -6.88 2.78 -2.80
N LYS A 86 -7.76 3.37 -2.02
CA LYS A 86 -7.76 4.82 -1.77
C LYS A 86 -8.03 5.10 -0.30
N GLU A 87 -7.28 6.04 0.26
CA GLU A 87 -7.57 6.59 1.58
C GLU A 87 -8.88 7.38 1.57
N ILE A 88 -9.71 7.14 2.58
CA ILE A 88 -10.99 7.83 2.81
C ILE A 88 -11.03 8.61 4.12
N ALA A 89 -10.15 8.29 5.07
CA ALA A 89 -10.02 9.02 6.33
C ALA A 89 -8.65 8.75 6.96
N ARG A 90 -8.16 9.69 7.78
CA ARG A 90 -6.85 9.61 8.41
C ARG A 90 -6.86 10.14 9.84
N HIS A 91 -6.08 9.51 10.71
CA HIS A 91 -5.62 10.09 11.98
C HIS A 91 -4.09 10.02 12.05
N THR A 92 -3.43 11.15 12.32
CA THR A 92 -1.97 11.25 12.39
C THR A 92 -1.54 11.76 13.76
N GLU A 93 -0.63 11.03 14.39
CA GLU A 93 0.07 11.45 15.60
C GLU A 93 1.56 11.61 15.26
N GLN A 94 2.12 12.78 15.53
CA GLN A 94 3.51 13.09 15.21
C GLN A 94 4.22 13.70 16.41
N PHE A 95 5.43 13.20 16.69
CA PHE A 95 6.34 13.79 17.66
C PHE A 95 7.77 13.78 17.10
N GLY A 96 8.31 14.97 16.86
CA GLY A 96 9.62 15.11 16.22
C GLY A 96 9.67 14.44 14.84
N HIS A 97 10.59 13.50 14.68
CA HIS A 97 10.85 12.79 13.41
C HIS A 97 10.07 11.47 13.26
N ILE A 98 9.11 11.18 14.14
CA ILE A 98 8.29 9.97 14.09
C ILE A 98 6.82 10.38 13.93
N ALA A 99 6.14 9.73 13.00
CA ALA A 99 4.69 9.80 12.84
C ALA A 99 4.09 8.40 12.97
N GLN A 100 2.86 8.34 13.44
CA GLN A 100 1.97 7.19 13.32
C GLN A 100 0.74 7.65 12.56
N VAL A 101 0.43 6.95 11.48
CA VAL A 101 -0.70 7.28 10.62
C VAL A 101 -1.64 6.09 10.53
N TRP A 102 -2.87 6.31 10.99
CA TRP A 102 -3.99 5.40 10.82
C TRP A 102 -4.77 5.83 9.59
N SER A 103 -4.52 5.16 8.47
CA SER A 103 -5.11 5.47 7.18
C SER A 103 -6.25 4.49 6.89
N THR A 104 -7.50 4.96 6.96
CA THR A 104 -8.67 4.16 6.59
C THR A 104 -8.83 4.17 5.08
N TYR A 105 -9.00 2.99 4.48
CA TYR A 105 -9.09 2.84 3.03
C TYR A 105 -10.32 2.07 2.57
N GLU A 106 -10.58 2.21 1.28
CA GLU A 106 -11.49 1.40 0.48
C GLU A 106 -10.75 0.80 -0.72
N SER A 107 -11.03 -0.46 -1.05
CA SER A 107 -10.47 -1.14 -2.22
C SER A 107 -11.59 -1.56 -3.19
N ARG A 108 -11.37 -1.32 -4.49
CA ARG A 108 -12.31 -1.59 -5.60
C ARG A 108 -11.60 -2.35 -6.73
N HIS A 109 -12.36 -3.07 -7.56
CA HIS A 109 -11.79 -3.72 -8.75
C HIS A 109 -11.73 -2.76 -9.94
N SER A 110 -12.66 -1.81 -9.99
CA SER A 110 -12.69 -0.66 -10.89
C SER A 110 -12.96 0.62 -10.12
N GLU A 111 -12.41 1.76 -10.56
CA GLU A 111 -12.68 3.07 -9.93
C GLU A 111 -14.18 3.43 -9.95
N ASP A 112 -14.89 2.96 -10.98
CA ASP A 112 -16.32 3.21 -11.18
C ASP A 112 -17.23 2.22 -10.43
N ASP A 113 -16.67 1.24 -9.71
CA ASP A 113 -17.49 0.30 -8.93
C ASP A 113 -18.30 1.09 -7.88
N PRO A 114 -19.62 0.87 -7.73
CA PRO A 114 -20.45 1.65 -6.82
C PRO A 114 -20.08 1.39 -5.35
N GLU A 115 -19.76 0.15 -4.99
CA GLU A 115 -19.41 -0.26 -3.64
C GLU A 115 -18.00 -0.89 -3.59
N PRO A 116 -17.22 -0.65 -2.52
CA PRO A 116 -15.91 -1.26 -2.37
C PRO A 116 -16.05 -2.74 -2.00
N PHE A 117 -15.18 -3.58 -2.53
CA PHE A 117 -15.16 -5.00 -2.13
C PHE A 117 -14.44 -5.21 -0.78
N MET A 118 -13.62 -4.24 -0.36
CA MET A 118 -12.86 -4.29 0.89
C MET A 118 -12.73 -2.90 1.52
N ARG A 119 -12.67 -2.90 2.86
CA ARG A 119 -12.36 -1.73 3.69
C ARG A 119 -11.42 -2.16 4.81
N GLY A 120 -10.53 -1.27 5.19
CA GLY A 120 -9.57 -1.55 6.26
C GLY A 120 -8.89 -0.31 6.77
N ILE A 121 -7.90 -0.52 7.64
CA ILE A 121 -7.03 0.54 8.16
C ILE A 121 -5.59 0.05 8.00
N ASN A 122 -4.76 0.87 7.35
CA ASN A 122 -3.32 0.73 7.35
C ASN A 122 -2.75 1.52 8.54
N SER A 123 -1.90 0.86 9.34
CA SER A 123 -1.10 1.50 10.39
C SER A 123 0.31 1.72 9.85
N ILE A 124 0.71 2.99 9.69
CA ILE A 124 1.95 3.38 8.99
C ILE A 124 2.83 4.19 9.95
N GLN A 125 4.11 3.83 10.04
CA GLN A 125 5.14 4.54 10.82
C GLN A 125 6.33 4.89 9.92
#